data_AF-A0A2Z6ADD8-F1
#
_entry.id   AF-A0A2Z6ADD8-F1
#
_cell.length_a   1.000
_cell.length_b   1.000
_cell.length_c   1.000
_cell.angle_alpha   90.00
_cell.angle_beta   90.00
_cell.angle_gamma   90.00
#
_symmetry.space_group_name_H-M   'P 1'
#
loop_
_entity.id
_entity.type
_entity.pdbx_description
1 polymer ?
#
loop_
_entity_poly.entity_id
_entity_poly.type
_entity_poly.pdbx_seq_one_letter_code
_entity_poly.pdbx_strand_id
1 'polypeptide(L)' 'MSIDPRHYHQPSWRKPVGMLAIVTLIALWAIMVGSLSGLIGALPMWAQVPVYVVLGIVWIWVLPLRRLLAWMETGRWR' A
#
# COMPACT_ATOMS: atom_id res chain seq x y z
N MET A 1 -22.17 7.82 36.88
CA MET A 1 -21.25 7.11 35.96
C MET A 1 -21.76 5.68 35.80
N SER A 2 -22.71 5.45 34.89
CA SER A 2 -23.29 4.12 34.65
C SER A 2 -22.45 3.37 33.62
N ILE A 3 -21.76 2.32 34.04
CA ILE A 3 -21.05 1.41 33.14
C ILE A 3 -22.08 0.49 32.48
N ASP A 4 -22.33 0.67 31.18
CA ASP A 4 -23.21 -0.21 30.39
C ASP A 4 -22.45 -1.50 30.02
N PRO A 5 -22.87 -2.70 30.48
CA PRO A 5 -22.13 -3.95 30.28
C PRO A 5 -22.19 -4.51 28.86
N ARG A 6 -22.94 -3.90 27.93
CA ARG A 6 -23.09 -4.39 26.55
C ARG A 6 -22.21 -3.64 25.56
N HIS A 7 -20.91 -3.67 25.75
CA HIS A 7 -19.97 -3.25 24.71
C HIS A 7 -19.86 -4.37 23.67
N TYR A 8 -20.88 -4.50 22.82
CA TYR A 8 -20.87 -5.40 21.66
C TYR A 8 -19.75 -4.95 20.72
N HIS A 9 -18.55 -5.52 20.88
CA HIS A 9 -17.47 -5.40 19.91
C HIS A 9 -17.94 -6.08 18.64
N GLN A 10 -18.55 -5.33 17.73
CA GLN A 10 -18.89 -5.84 16.40
C GLN A 10 -17.56 -6.06 15.66
N PRO A 11 -17.21 -7.32 15.30
CA PRO A 11 -15.96 -7.58 14.63
C PRO A 11 -15.98 -6.94 13.23
N SER A 12 -15.23 -5.85 13.03
CA SER A 12 -15.10 -5.20 11.73
C SER A 12 -14.01 -5.88 10.91
N TRP A 13 -14.38 -6.81 10.01
CA TRP A 13 -13.44 -7.49 9.11
C TRP A 13 -12.70 -6.54 8.13
N ARG A 14 -13.18 -5.29 8.00
CA ARG A 14 -12.58 -4.25 7.13
C ARG A 14 -11.15 -3.88 7.51
N LYS A 15 -10.83 -3.86 8.80
CA LYS A 15 -9.50 -3.47 9.30
C LYS A 15 -8.40 -4.48 8.92
N PRO A 16 -8.55 -5.79 9.21
CA PRO A 16 -7.54 -6.77 8.80
C PRO A 16 -7.45 -6.90 7.28
N VAL A 17 -8.56 -6.82 6.54
CA VAL A 17 -8.54 -6.88 5.08
C VAL A 17 -7.82 -5.69 4.46
N GLY A 18 -8.05 -4.47 4.95
CA GLY A 18 -7.35 -3.29 4.46
C GLY A 18 -5.85 -3.33 4.77
N MET A 19 -5.49 -3.82 5.95
CA MET A 19 -4.09 -4.01 6.33
C MET A 19 -3.38 -5.03 5.43
N LEU A 20 -4.02 -6.18 5.16
CA LEU A 20 -3.51 -7.17 4.21
C LEU A 20 -3.39 -6.59 2.80
N ALA A 21 -4.38 -5.84 2.32
CA ALA A 21 -4.33 -5.22 1.01
C ALA A 21 -3.14 -4.26 0.86
N ILE A 22 -2.85 -3.44 1.88
CA ILE A 22 -1.67 -2.56 1.90
C ILE A 22 -0.39 -3.39 1.84
N VAL A 23 -0.28 -4.43 2.68
CA VAL A 23 0.91 -5.30 2.73
C VAL A 23 1.12 -6.02 1.39
N THR A 24 0.07 -6.60 0.81
CA THR A 24 0.13 -7.28 -0.49
C THR A 24 0.52 -6.32 -1.60
N LEU A 25 -0.04 -5.12 -1.63
CA LEU A 25 0.30 -4.11 -2.63
C LEU A 25 1.76 -3.68 -2.50
N ILE A 26 2.26 -3.53 -1.27
CA ILE A 26 3.68 -3.21 -1.05
C ILE A 26 4.60 -4.35 -1.45
N ALA A 27 4.24 -5.58 -1.11
CA ALA A 27 5.00 -6.75 -1.50
C ALA A 27 5.06 -6.91 -3.03
N LEU A 28 3.92 -6.76 -3.72
CA LEU A 28 3.84 -6.84 -5.18
C LEU A 28 4.76 -5.82 -5.85
N TRP A 29 4.75 -4.58 -5.35
CA TRP A 29 5.62 -3.55 -5.89
C TRP A 29 7.10 -3.82 -5.61
N ALA A 30 7.46 -4.20 -4.38
CA ALA A 30 8.83 -4.54 -4.04
C ALA A 30 9.36 -5.70 -4.92
N ILE A 31 8.54 -6.72 -5.17
CA ILE A 31 8.87 -7.83 -6.07
C ILE A 31 9.06 -7.31 -7.50
N MET A 32 8.15 -6.47 -7.99
CA MET A 32 8.25 -5.90 -9.33
C MET A 32 9.54 -5.09 -9.48
N VAL A 33 9.79 -4.14 -8.59
CA VAL A 33 11.03 -3.34 -8.58
C VAL A 33 12.27 -4.23 -8.46
N GLY A 34 12.27 -5.21 -7.56
CA GLY A 34 13.37 -6.16 -7.38
C GLY A 34 13.64 -7.00 -8.62
N SER A 35 12.59 -7.45 -9.32
CA SER A 35 12.73 -8.20 -10.58
C SER A 35 13.32 -7.35 -11.71
N LEU A 36 12.98 -6.06 -11.76
CA LEU A 36 13.52 -5.11 -12.73
C LEU A 36 14.93 -4.64 -12.36
N SER A 37 15.31 -4.72 -11.08
CA SER A 37 16.64 -4.30 -10.59
C SER A 37 17.79 -5.01 -11.31
N GLY A 38 17.63 -6.29 -11.67
CA GLY A 38 18.66 -7.02 -12.44
C GLY A 38 18.90 -6.44 -13.84
N LEU A 39 17.84 -5.99 -14.52
CA LEU A 39 17.94 -5.32 -15.83
C LEU A 39 18.48 -3.89 -15.68
N ILE A 40 18.10 -3.18 -14.62
CA ILE A 40 18.57 -1.83 -14.32
C ILE A 40 20.04 -1.84 -13.89
N GLY A 41 20.49 -2.91 -13.23
CA GLY A 41 21.89 -3.15 -12.83
C GLY A 41 22.86 -3.22 -14.01
N ALA A 42 22.37 -3.65 -15.18
CA ALA A 42 23.16 -3.71 -16.41
C ALA A 42 23.28 -2.35 -17.12
N LEU A 43 22.49 -1.35 -16.72
CA LEU A 43 22.52 0.00 -17.29
C LEU A 43 23.61 0.86 -16.62
N PRO A 44 24.17 1.84 -17.35
CA PRO A 44 25.08 2.83 -16.78
C PRO A 44 24.45 3.59 -15.60
N MET A 45 25.26 3.97 -14.61
CA MET A 45 24.85 4.70 -13.39
C MET A 45 23.93 5.91 -13.67
N TRP A 46 24.21 6.66 -14.76
CA TRP A 46 23.44 7.84 -15.15
C TRP A 46 22.02 7.52 -15.66
N ALA A 47 21.79 6.32 -16.19
CA ALA A 47 20.48 5.85 -16.60
C ALA A 47 19.71 5.21 -15.42
N GLN A 48 20.41 4.67 -14.42
CA GLN A 48 19.77 4.10 -13.23
C GLN A 48 19.01 5.17 -12.42
N VAL A 49 19.60 6.35 -12.23
CA VAL A 49 19.00 7.43 -11.44
C VAL A 49 17.60 7.83 -11.94
N PRO A 50 17.40 8.22 -13.22
CA PRO A 50 16.07 8.57 -13.71
C PRO A 50 15.11 7.39 -13.69
N VAL A 51 15.58 6.15 -13.91
CA VAL A 51 14.73 4.96 -13.82
C VAL A 51 14.18 4.78 -12.40
N TYR A 52 15.03 4.86 -11.37
CA TYR A 52 14.58 4.75 -9.97
C TYR A 52 13.67 5.91 -9.55
N VAL A 53 13.92 7.12 -10.05
CA VAL A 53 13.05 8.28 -9.81
C VAL A 53 11.66 8.04 -10.42
N VAL A 54 11.59 7.59 -11.68
CA VAL A 54 10.31 7.26 -12.32
C VAL A 54 9.59 6.14 -11.59
N LEU A 55 10.32 5.10 -11.19
CA LEU A 55 9.78 4.00 -10.38
C LEU A 55 9.17 4.53 -9.07
N GLY A 56 9.89 5.39 -8.35
CA GLY A 56 9.39 6.02 -7.12
C GLY A 56 8.19 6.95 -7.33
N ILE A 57 8.13 7.68 -8.45
CA ILE A 57 6.99 8.55 -8.78
C ILE A 57 5.77 7.71 -9.15
N VAL A 58 5.95 6.68 -9.99
CA VAL A 58 4.87 5.76 -10.38
C VAL A 58 4.31 5.05 -9.14
N TRP A 59 5.17 4.62 -8.22
CA TRP A 59 4.76 4.06 -6.93
C TRP A 59 3.83 4.98 -6.14
N ILE A 60 4.21 6.27 -5.99
CA ILE A 60 3.40 7.27 -5.28
C ILE A 60 2.05 7.50 -5.99
N TRP A 61 2.03 7.47 -7.32
CA TRP A 61 0.81 7.63 -8.11
C TRP A 61 -0.12 6.40 -8.09
N VAL A 62 0.45 5.20 -8.06
CA VAL A 62 -0.30 3.94 -8.12
C VAL A 62 -0.82 3.52 -6.75
N LEU A 63 -0.13 3.84 -5.65
CA LEU A 63 -0.62 3.61 -4.29
C LEU A 63 -1.82 4.50 -4.00
N PRO A 64 -3.06 3.97 -3.99
CA PRO A 64 -4.21 4.75 -3.62
C PRO A 64 -4.32 4.72 -2.10
N LEU A 65 -3.22 4.98 -1.37
CA LEU A 65 -3.12 4.92 0.09
C LEU A 65 -4.27 5.68 0.73
N ARG A 66 -4.54 6.90 0.25
CA ARG A 66 -5.65 7.73 0.74
C ARG A 66 -7.01 7.06 0.56
N ARG A 67 -7.26 6.38 -0.56
CA ARG A 67 -8.53 5.64 -0.80
C ARG A 67 -8.61 4.36 0.03
N LEU A 68 -7.50 3.64 0.19
CA LEU A 68 -7.42 2.41 0.99
C LEU A 68 -7.64 2.72 2.48
N LEU A 69 -7.02 3.78 2.99
CA LEU A 69 -7.23 4.29 4.34
C LEU A 69 -8.67 4.79 4.54
N ALA A 70 -9.19 5.59 3.61
CA ALA A 70 -10.57 6.06 3.67
C ALA A 70 -11.58 4.88 3.65
N TRP A 71 -11.30 3.83 2.89
CA TRP A 71 -12.09 2.61 2.88
C TRP A 71 -12.00 1.82 4.19
N MET A 72 -10.82 1.76 4.82
CA MET A 72 -10.64 1.14 6.13
C MET A 72 -11.43 1.86 7.24
N GLU A 73 -11.48 3.19 7.21
CA GLU A 73 -12.16 4.00 8.22
C GLU A 73 -13.68 4.10 7.99
N THR A 74 -14.12 4.33 6.74
CA THR A 74 -15.53 4.65 6.44
C THR A 74 -16.28 3.55 5.70
N GLY A 75 -15.57 2.57 5.15
CA GLY A 75 -16.15 1.51 4.34
C GLY A 75 -16.75 1.96 3.00
N ARG A 76 -16.56 3.22 2.62
CA ARG A 76 -17.04 3.86 1.40
C ARG A 76 -15.85 4.12 0.47
N TRP A 77 -16.05 3.95 -0.84
CA TRP A 77 -15.02 4.17 -1.87
C TRP A 77 -14.98 5.60 -2.44
N ARG A 78 -15.65 6.59 -1.80
CA ARG A 78 -15.70 7.99 -2.27
C ARG A 78 -14.68 8.84 -1.55
#